data_AF-A0A420SQ87-F1
#
_entry.id   AF-A0A420SQ87-F1
#
_cell.length_a   1.000
_cell.length_b   1.000
_cell.length_c   1.000
_cell.angle_alpha   90.00
_cell.angle_beta   90.00
_cell.angle_gamma   90.00
#
_symmetry.space_group_name_H-M   'P 1'
#
loop_
_entity.id
_entity.type
_entity.pdbx_description
1 polymer ?
#
loop_
_entity_poly.entity_id
_entity_poly.type
_entity_poly.pdbx_seq_one_letter_code
_entity_poly.pdbx_strand_id
1 'polypeptide(L)'
;MTPKTKDGHIWEPHTGFQKGLESDAVISPQRSVTSINKVYDVIVIGAGYAGLAAARDLSQLRATPRKLSHEEAGAMQAKAWDMFVNVDGQFGRTICPLPHAQLDNPIVDRSTVEKWDQLSCHDRFEEIKHKLTAEEQGLLVSLLLHISGGRMKESSLWDMVRSHALLMHSSDNFADVWLRYKLRDGQTALAKRMFEEATGDGLEYAFSTQVKSIAQDSSGDGPVTVTSSNGNAFRAKKIINTIPLNVLKDIEFSPPLTQRRQDAINIGHVNQMTKVHADVSNKELERWNGMKFPGLLMYGYGDGVLPNGDVHVVAFGADERDTFIPENSAAQTIEALNKIHPMDIKRLMLHNWATDPYSKGGPAWWQPGYMSKYQDELQSRHGNVFFASADWAHGWRAAIDGALEQGCLNAQVAHREVVASKKKAGGSKL
;
A
#
# COMPACT_ATOMS: atom_id res chain seq x y z
N MET A 1 -5.12 23.11 -51.73
CA MET A 1 -5.44 21.71 -52.13
C MET A 1 -4.98 20.81 -51.02
N THR A 2 -5.87 19.95 -50.50
CA THR A 2 -5.54 18.91 -49.51
C THR A 2 -4.46 18.00 -50.11
N PRO A 3 -3.35 17.69 -49.40
CA PRO A 3 -2.32 16.86 -49.99
C PRO A 3 -2.83 15.43 -50.22
N LYS A 4 -2.57 14.86 -51.40
CA LYS A 4 -2.99 13.49 -51.74
C LYS A 4 -1.92 12.47 -51.33
N THR A 5 -2.33 11.35 -50.76
CA THR A 5 -1.46 10.21 -50.44
C THR A 5 -0.92 9.55 -51.71
N LYS A 6 0.18 8.79 -51.61
CA LYS A 6 0.64 7.90 -52.71
C LYS A 6 -0.11 6.56 -52.75
N ASP A 7 -0.77 6.22 -51.64
CA ASP A 7 -1.49 4.97 -51.40
C ASP A 7 -3.01 5.16 -51.44
N GLY A 8 -3.75 4.09 -51.72
CA GLY A 8 -5.21 4.09 -51.85
C GLY A 8 -5.68 4.52 -53.24
N HIS A 9 -6.86 4.03 -53.64
CA HIS A 9 -7.53 4.46 -54.86
C HIS A 9 -8.98 4.78 -54.55
N ILE A 10 -9.47 5.89 -55.10
CA ILE A 10 -10.89 6.21 -55.10
C ILE A 10 -11.42 5.93 -56.50
N TRP A 11 -12.57 5.28 -56.59
CA TRP A 11 -13.24 5.04 -57.86
C TRP A 11 -14.52 5.87 -57.90
N GLU A 12 -14.68 6.68 -58.94
CA GLU A 12 -15.93 7.38 -59.22
C GLU A 12 -16.42 7.06 -60.64
N PRO A 13 -17.75 6.99 -60.87
CA PRO A 13 -18.32 6.45 -62.10
C PRO A 13 -17.92 7.18 -63.39
N HIS A 14 -17.51 8.45 -63.29
CA HIS A 14 -17.23 9.33 -64.42
C HIS A 14 -15.73 9.61 -64.62
N THR A 15 -14.88 9.29 -63.63
CA THR A 15 -13.43 9.55 -63.70
C THR A 15 -12.56 8.31 -63.52
N GLY A 16 -13.14 7.15 -63.19
CA GLY A 16 -12.42 5.90 -63.00
C GLY A 16 -11.59 5.88 -61.72
N PHE A 17 -10.68 4.91 -61.60
CA PHE A 17 -9.79 4.80 -60.44
C PHE A 17 -8.73 5.91 -60.46
N GLN A 18 -8.80 6.82 -59.49
CA GLN A 18 -7.74 7.80 -59.25
C GLN A 18 -6.85 7.33 -58.11
N LYS A 19 -5.53 7.41 -58.31
CA LYS A 19 -4.53 7.03 -57.31
C LYS A 19 -4.30 8.19 -56.33
N GLY A 20 -4.38 7.88 -55.04
CA GLY A 20 -4.19 8.82 -53.94
C GLY A 20 -5.50 9.35 -53.36
N LEU A 21 -5.67 9.18 -52.06
CA LEU A 21 -6.80 9.69 -51.28
C LEU A 21 -6.44 11.05 -50.66
N GLU A 22 -7.43 11.93 -50.48
CA GLU A 22 -7.24 13.13 -49.66
C GLU A 22 -7.16 12.71 -48.20
N SER A 23 -6.09 13.11 -47.51
CA SER A 23 -5.89 12.77 -46.11
C SER A 23 -5.13 13.88 -45.38
N ASP A 24 -5.68 14.31 -44.25
CA ASP A 24 -5.02 15.24 -43.33
C ASP A 24 -3.76 14.65 -42.67
N ALA A 25 -3.51 13.35 -42.85
CA ALA A 25 -2.33 12.65 -42.36
C ALA A 25 -1.06 12.92 -43.20
N VAL A 26 -1.17 13.61 -44.33
CA VAL A 26 -0.01 13.98 -45.16
C VAL A 26 0.67 15.20 -44.57
N ILE A 27 1.78 14.97 -43.85
CA ILE A 27 2.57 16.02 -43.21
C ILE A 27 3.29 16.89 -44.25
N SER A 28 3.17 18.22 -44.10
CA SER A 28 3.93 19.22 -44.86
C SER A 28 4.59 20.23 -43.90
N PRO A 29 5.90 20.54 -44.04
CA PRO A 29 6.82 20.01 -45.05
C PRO A 29 7.15 18.53 -44.80
N GLN A 30 7.37 17.77 -45.88
CA GLN A 30 7.69 16.34 -45.83
C GLN A 30 9.05 16.00 -45.18
N ARG A 31 9.81 17.01 -44.74
CA ARG A 31 11.12 16.87 -44.08
C ARG A 31 11.33 18.00 -43.06
N SER A 32 11.87 17.66 -41.89
CA SER A 32 12.37 18.60 -40.87
C SER A 32 13.86 18.42 -40.56
N VAL A 33 14.58 17.62 -41.35
CA VAL A 33 16.00 17.32 -41.15
C VAL A 33 16.85 18.53 -41.55
N THR A 34 17.54 19.14 -40.57
CA THR A 34 18.33 20.36 -40.75
C THR A 34 19.82 20.12 -41.06
N SER A 35 20.33 18.88 -40.91
CA SER A 35 21.70 18.51 -41.29
C SER A 35 21.85 17.00 -41.47
N ILE A 36 22.55 16.57 -42.54
CA ILE A 36 22.79 15.15 -42.85
C ILE A 36 23.98 14.54 -42.09
N ASN A 37 24.80 15.38 -41.46
CA ASN A 37 26.04 14.97 -40.78
C ASN A 37 25.86 14.81 -39.26
N LYS A 38 24.62 14.92 -38.76
CA LYS A 38 24.33 14.72 -37.34
C LYS A 38 24.18 13.24 -37.06
N VAL A 39 24.95 12.72 -36.11
CA VAL A 39 24.73 11.37 -35.56
C VAL A 39 23.51 11.44 -34.65
N TYR A 40 22.53 10.59 -34.91
CA TYR A 40 21.31 10.48 -34.10
C TYR A 40 21.44 9.33 -33.11
N ASP A 41 20.94 9.52 -31.89
CA ASP A 41 21.01 8.51 -30.83
C ASP A 41 20.25 7.22 -31.20
N VAL A 42 19.10 7.37 -31.87
CA VAL A 42 18.26 6.27 -32.38
C VAL A 42 17.57 6.72 -33.67
N ILE A 43 17.49 5.83 -34.66
CA ILE A 43 16.69 6.03 -35.89
C ILE A 43 15.54 5.03 -35.88
N VAL A 44 14.30 5.53 -35.87
CA VAL A 44 13.10 4.69 -36.03
C VAL A 44 12.77 4.61 -37.52
N ILE A 45 12.69 3.39 -38.06
CA ILE A 45 12.38 3.15 -39.47
C ILE A 45 10.95 2.60 -39.57
N GLY A 46 10.05 3.38 -40.20
CA GLY A 46 8.65 3.04 -40.42
C GLY A 46 7.68 3.94 -39.65
N ALA A 47 6.63 4.43 -40.32
CA ALA A 47 5.64 5.38 -39.75
C ALA A 47 4.27 4.73 -39.47
N GLY A 48 4.21 3.40 -39.36
CA GLY A 48 3.02 2.68 -38.88
C GLY A 48 2.88 2.78 -37.36
N TYR A 49 1.79 2.24 -36.79
CA TYR A 49 1.50 2.32 -35.35
C TYR A 49 2.67 1.91 -34.45
N ALA A 50 3.44 0.88 -34.81
CA ALA A 50 4.61 0.45 -34.06
C ALA A 50 5.76 1.49 -34.08
N GLY A 51 5.99 2.13 -35.22
CA GLY A 51 7.01 3.18 -35.35
C GLY A 51 6.59 4.49 -34.70
N LEU A 52 5.30 4.85 -34.77
CA LEU A 52 4.74 5.99 -34.05
C LEU A 52 4.73 5.75 -32.53
N ALA A 53 4.42 4.53 -32.07
CA ALA A 53 4.53 4.15 -30.66
C ALA A 53 5.99 4.22 -30.19
N ALA A 54 6.93 3.65 -30.94
CA ALA A 54 8.35 3.73 -30.61
C ALA A 54 8.85 5.19 -30.58
N ALA A 55 8.47 6.02 -31.55
CA ALA A 55 8.87 7.44 -31.58
C ALA A 55 8.23 8.25 -30.43
N ARG A 56 6.96 7.99 -30.10
CA ARG A 56 6.27 8.60 -28.95
C ARG A 56 6.93 8.17 -27.64
N ASP A 57 7.19 6.89 -27.45
CA ASP A 57 7.72 6.38 -26.19
C ASP A 57 9.18 6.83 -26.01
N LEU A 58 9.98 6.86 -27.08
CA LEU A 58 11.35 7.42 -27.08
C LEU A 58 11.39 8.94 -26.88
N SER A 59 10.33 9.68 -27.23
CA SER A 59 10.23 11.12 -26.97
C SER A 59 9.73 11.44 -25.55
N GLN A 60 8.89 10.57 -24.97
CA GLN A 60 8.44 10.69 -23.58
C GLN A 60 9.52 10.28 -22.56
N LEU A 61 10.47 9.44 -22.95
CA LEU A 61 11.66 9.09 -22.14
C LEU A 61 12.68 10.24 -21.98
N ARG A 62 12.45 11.40 -22.62
CA ARG A 62 13.28 12.60 -22.50
C ARG A 62 12.65 13.71 -21.65
N ALA A 63 11.78 13.38 -20.69
CA ALA A 63 11.43 14.35 -19.66
C ALA A 63 12.67 14.63 -18.79
N THR A 64 13.32 15.77 -19.01
CA THR A 64 14.34 16.27 -18.08
C THR A 64 13.69 16.41 -16.71
N PRO A 65 14.28 15.85 -15.63
CA PRO A 65 13.75 15.99 -14.28
C PRO A 65 13.51 17.48 -13.97
N ARG A 66 12.26 17.83 -13.68
CA ARG A 66 11.92 19.18 -13.26
C ARG A 66 12.19 19.30 -11.76
N LYS A 67 13.01 20.28 -11.38
CA LYS A 67 13.17 20.66 -9.97
C LYS A 67 12.00 21.57 -9.59
N LEU A 68 11.29 21.20 -8.54
CA LEU A 68 10.22 21.99 -7.93
C LEU A 68 10.66 22.41 -6.54
N SER A 69 10.16 23.53 -6.05
CA SER A 69 10.22 23.81 -4.62
C SER A 69 9.33 22.81 -3.85
N HIS A 70 9.62 22.61 -2.57
CA HIS A 70 8.77 21.77 -1.70
C HIS A 70 7.35 22.32 -1.59
N GLU A 71 7.17 23.64 -1.64
CA GLU A 71 5.87 24.30 -1.60
C GLU A 71 5.06 24.01 -2.86
N GLU A 72 5.65 24.14 -4.05
CA GLU A 72 4.98 23.83 -5.31
C GLU A 72 4.61 22.34 -5.41
N ALA A 73 5.56 21.44 -5.12
CA ALA A 73 5.31 20.01 -5.15
C ALA A 73 4.26 19.59 -4.11
N GLY A 74 4.32 20.16 -2.91
CA GLY A 74 3.35 19.96 -1.84
C GLY A 74 1.95 20.42 -2.24
N ALA A 75 1.82 21.61 -2.84
CA ALA A 75 0.54 22.14 -3.30
C ALA A 75 -0.09 21.29 -4.41
N MET A 76 0.72 20.81 -5.36
CA MET A 76 0.25 19.89 -6.41
C MET A 76 -0.23 18.56 -5.84
N GLN A 77 0.55 17.97 -4.93
CA GLN A 77 0.20 16.71 -4.27
C GLN A 77 -1.06 16.86 -3.42
N ALA A 78 -1.16 17.93 -2.61
CA ALA A 78 -2.32 18.23 -1.78
C ALA A 78 -3.58 18.42 -2.64
N LYS A 79 -3.52 19.24 -3.70
CA LYS A 79 -4.64 19.43 -4.63
C LYS A 79 -5.11 18.11 -5.24
N ALA A 80 -4.19 17.27 -5.71
CA ALA A 80 -4.53 16.01 -6.35
C ALA A 80 -5.13 15.01 -5.35
N TRP A 81 -4.56 14.91 -4.14
CA TRP A 81 -5.07 14.09 -3.05
C TRP A 81 -6.46 14.55 -2.60
N ASP A 82 -6.62 15.84 -2.31
CA ASP A 82 -7.87 16.41 -1.83
C ASP A 82 -8.99 16.19 -2.83
N MET A 83 -8.71 16.36 -4.13
CA MET A 83 -9.68 16.02 -5.19
C MET A 83 -10.01 14.53 -5.21
N PHE A 84 -9.04 13.66 -4.98
CA PHE A 84 -9.19 12.21 -4.96
C PHE A 84 -10.10 11.75 -3.82
N VAL A 85 -9.84 12.19 -2.58
CA VAL A 85 -10.61 11.76 -1.39
C VAL A 85 -11.92 12.52 -1.19
N ASN A 86 -12.08 13.68 -1.82
CA ASN A 86 -13.30 14.49 -1.74
C ASN A 86 -14.43 13.93 -2.62
N VAL A 87 -14.87 12.73 -2.27
CA VAL A 87 -15.91 11.97 -2.98
C VAL A 87 -17.32 12.48 -2.66
N ASP A 88 -17.50 13.12 -1.51
CA ASP A 88 -18.77 13.63 -1.00
C ASP A 88 -18.92 15.16 -1.11
N GLY A 89 -17.92 15.84 -1.69
CA GLY A 89 -17.86 17.30 -1.74
C GLY A 89 -17.49 17.97 -0.40
N GLN A 90 -17.27 17.19 0.67
CA GLN A 90 -16.94 17.67 2.02
C GLN A 90 -15.70 16.98 2.62
N PHE A 91 -14.80 16.50 1.76
CA PHE A 91 -13.54 15.82 2.11
C PHE A 91 -13.76 14.59 3.02
N GLY A 92 -14.82 13.84 2.75
CA GLY A 92 -15.17 12.62 3.48
C GLY A 92 -15.90 12.87 4.81
N ARG A 93 -16.19 14.13 5.19
CA ARG A 93 -16.85 14.44 6.47
C ARG A 93 -18.28 13.91 6.56
N THR A 94 -18.97 13.72 5.45
CA THR A 94 -20.36 13.22 5.48
C THR A 94 -20.45 11.70 5.39
N ILE A 95 -19.40 11.04 4.91
CA ILE A 95 -19.38 9.58 4.74
C ILE A 95 -18.49 8.86 5.75
N CYS A 96 -17.51 9.56 6.33
CA CYS A 96 -16.60 9.04 7.35
C CYS A 96 -16.38 10.08 8.49
N PRO A 97 -17.44 10.57 9.16
CA PRO A 97 -17.30 11.56 10.23
C PRO A 97 -16.60 11.00 11.48
N LEU A 98 -16.67 9.68 11.67
CA LEU A 98 -16.11 8.98 12.83
C LEU A 98 -15.23 7.83 12.31
N PRO A 99 -13.93 8.08 12.03
CA PRO A 99 -13.10 7.08 11.35
C PRO A 99 -12.86 5.79 12.15
N HIS A 100 -13.12 5.81 13.46
CA HIS A 100 -13.07 4.63 14.33
C HIS A 100 -14.40 3.83 14.37
N ALA A 101 -15.47 4.33 13.74
CA ALA A 101 -16.78 3.68 13.68
C ALA A 101 -17.20 3.57 12.21
N GLN A 102 -16.59 2.62 11.48
CA GLN A 102 -16.77 2.49 10.03
C GLN A 102 -18.12 1.84 9.65
N LEU A 103 -18.49 0.73 10.32
CA LEU A 103 -19.70 -0.04 10.03
C LEU A 103 -20.83 0.20 11.05
N ASP A 104 -20.47 0.47 12.31
CA ASP A 104 -21.40 0.81 13.39
C ASP A 104 -21.46 2.32 13.63
N ASN A 105 -21.55 3.10 12.55
CA ASN A 105 -21.58 4.55 12.63
C ASN A 105 -23.00 5.03 13.03
N PRO A 106 -23.17 5.81 14.11
CA PRO A 106 -24.48 6.33 14.49
C PRO A 106 -24.99 7.47 13.60
N ILE A 107 -24.14 8.03 12.73
CA ILE A 107 -24.43 9.20 11.89
C ILE A 107 -24.59 8.81 10.42
N VAL A 108 -23.86 7.79 9.96
CA VAL A 108 -23.81 7.38 8.55
C VAL A 108 -24.28 5.94 8.40
N ASP A 109 -25.28 5.72 7.56
CA ASP A 109 -25.76 4.37 7.29
C ASP A 109 -24.68 3.50 6.65
N ARG A 110 -24.58 2.25 7.10
CA ARG A 110 -23.65 1.24 6.55
C ARG A 110 -23.71 1.15 5.03
N SER A 111 -24.92 1.22 4.45
CA SER A 111 -25.12 1.15 2.99
C SER A 111 -24.49 2.32 2.21
N THR A 112 -24.29 3.48 2.86
CA THR A 112 -23.59 4.62 2.26
C THR A 112 -22.09 4.34 2.19
N VAL A 113 -21.52 3.83 3.28
CA VAL A 113 -20.10 3.44 3.35
C VAL A 113 -19.78 2.31 2.37
N GLU A 114 -20.65 1.30 2.31
CA GLU A 114 -20.52 0.14 1.42
C GLU A 114 -20.35 0.51 -0.06
N LYS A 115 -21.06 1.55 -0.53
CA LYS A 115 -20.96 2.03 -1.92
C LYS A 115 -19.55 2.51 -2.26
N TRP A 116 -18.91 3.22 -1.33
CA TRP A 116 -17.57 3.76 -1.52
C TRP A 116 -16.49 2.70 -1.37
N ASP A 117 -16.71 1.72 -0.49
CA ASP A 117 -15.82 0.56 -0.32
C ASP A 117 -15.72 -0.28 -1.60
N GLN A 118 -16.78 -0.37 -2.42
CA GLN A 118 -16.72 -1.10 -3.69
C GLN A 118 -15.76 -0.51 -4.72
N LEU A 119 -15.32 0.74 -4.56
CA LEU A 119 -14.49 1.41 -5.54
C LEU A 119 -13.01 1.18 -5.28
N SER A 120 -12.25 0.98 -6.35
CA SER A 120 -10.80 0.97 -6.31
C SER A 120 -10.22 2.38 -6.42
N CYS A 121 -8.93 2.50 -6.07
CA CYS A 121 -8.17 3.72 -6.34
C CYS A 121 -8.12 4.03 -7.84
N HIS A 122 -8.08 3.02 -8.69
CA HIS A 122 -8.14 3.19 -10.15
C HIS A 122 -9.47 3.82 -10.59
N ASP A 123 -10.61 3.33 -10.08
CA ASP A 123 -11.94 3.83 -10.47
C ASP A 123 -12.08 5.31 -10.14
N ARG A 124 -11.66 5.69 -8.93
CA ARG A 124 -11.67 7.10 -8.52
C ARG A 124 -10.69 7.95 -9.32
N PHE A 125 -9.49 7.44 -9.59
CA PHE A 125 -8.51 8.15 -10.41
C PHE A 125 -9.05 8.43 -11.82
N GLU A 126 -9.66 7.45 -12.48
CA GLU A 126 -10.26 7.61 -13.81
C GLU A 126 -11.37 8.66 -13.83
N GLU A 127 -12.16 8.76 -12.76
CA GLU A 127 -13.20 9.77 -12.62
C GLU A 127 -12.63 11.19 -12.61
N ILE A 128 -11.49 11.42 -11.96
CA ILE A 128 -10.94 12.77 -11.73
C ILE A 128 -9.77 13.15 -12.62
N LYS A 129 -9.11 12.21 -13.30
CA LYS A 129 -7.84 12.46 -14.02
C LYS A 129 -7.91 13.59 -15.04
N HIS A 130 -9.08 13.80 -15.65
CA HIS A 130 -9.31 14.88 -16.62
C HIS A 130 -9.23 16.29 -16.01
N LYS A 131 -9.27 16.41 -14.68
CA LYS A 131 -9.13 17.65 -13.92
C LYS A 131 -7.70 17.89 -13.41
N LEU A 132 -6.81 16.92 -13.64
CA LEU A 132 -5.43 16.93 -13.16
C LEU A 132 -4.47 17.06 -14.35
N THR A 133 -3.40 17.84 -14.16
CA THR A 133 -2.26 17.84 -15.07
C THR A 133 -1.54 16.49 -15.07
N ALA A 134 -0.71 16.22 -16.09
CA ALA A 134 0.06 14.98 -16.14
C ALA A 134 1.00 14.81 -14.92
N GLU A 135 1.58 15.90 -14.41
CA GLU A 135 2.41 15.88 -13.21
C GLU A 135 1.59 15.56 -11.95
N GLU A 136 0.43 16.20 -11.77
CA GLU A 136 -0.49 15.91 -10.65
C GLU A 136 -1.02 14.47 -10.70
N GLN A 137 -1.29 13.95 -11.90
CA GLN A 137 -1.67 12.54 -12.07
C GLN A 137 -0.54 11.60 -11.62
N GLY A 138 0.71 11.87 -12.04
CA GLY A 138 1.87 11.07 -11.62
C GLY A 138 2.11 11.13 -10.12
N LEU A 139 2.01 12.32 -9.52
CA LEU A 139 2.13 12.54 -8.07
C LEU A 139 1.06 11.73 -7.31
N LEU A 140 -0.20 11.82 -7.75
CA LEU A 140 -1.31 11.12 -7.11
C LEU A 140 -1.14 9.60 -7.20
N VAL A 141 -0.86 9.06 -8.38
CA VAL A 141 -0.72 7.60 -8.55
C VAL A 141 0.46 7.08 -7.72
N SER A 142 1.61 7.78 -7.74
CA SER A 142 2.75 7.38 -6.91
C SER A 142 2.43 7.42 -5.42
N LEU A 143 1.71 8.44 -4.93
CA LEU A 143 1.31 8.55 -3.54
C LEU A 143 0.36 7.41 -3.14
N LEU A 144 -0.66 7.14 -3.95
CA LEU A 144 -1.63 6.07 -3.70
C LEU A 144 -0.96 4.70 -3.62
N LEU A 145 -0.06 4.42 -4.55
CA LEU A 145 0.70 3.17 -4.58
C LEU A 145 1.75 3.09 -3.45
N HIS A 146 2.35 4.22 -3.04
CA HIS A 146 3.23 4.27 -1.87
C HIS A 146 2.48 3.89 -0.58
N ILE A 147 1.24 4.38 -0.43
CA ILE A 147 0.40 4.10 0.73
C ILE A 147 -0.12 2.66 0.70
N SER A 148 -0.69 2.21 -0.43
CA SER A 148 -1.34 0.90 -0.48
C SER A 148 -0.36 -0.26 -0.65
N GLY A 149 0.82 0.01 -1.22
CA GLY A 149 1.81 -1.02 -1.55
C GLY A 149 1.34 -2.06 -2.57
N GLY A 150 0.16 -1.87 -3.16
CA GLY A 150 -0.48 -2.81 -4.08
C GLY A 150 -0.56 -2.24 -5.50
N ARG A 151 -1.64 -2.56 -6.20
CA ARG A 151 -1.96 -2.01 -7.54
C ARG A 151 -3.21 -1.14 -7.45
N MET A 152 -3.34 -0.14 -8.32
CA MET A 152 -4.45 0.82 -8.29
C MET A 152 -5.84 0.16 -8.34
N LYS A 153 -6.00 -0.91 -9.14
CA LYS A 153 -7.27 -1.65 -9.26
C LYS A 153 -7.60 -2.52 -8.05
N GLU A 154 -6.58 -2.92 -7.32
CA GLU A 154 -6.69 -3.82 -6.18
C GLU A 154 -6.66 -3.06 -4.85
N SER A 155 -6.43 -1.74 -4.86
CA SER A 155 -6.37 -0.92 -3.65
C SER A 155 -7.70 -0.24 -3.39
N SER A 156 -8.32 -0.47 -2.22
CA SER A 156 -9.59 0.16 -1.84
C SER A 156 -9.49 1.69 -1.77
N LEU A 157 -10.46 2.37 -2.38
CA LEU A 157 -10.67 3.80 -2.22
C LEU A 157 -11.06 4.16 -0.78
N TRP A 158 -11.90 3.32 -0.15
CA TRP A 158 -12.42 3.59 1.19
C TRP A 158 -11.29 3.71 2.22
N ASP A 159 -10.25 2.89 2.09
CA ASP A 159 -9.09 2.96 2.97
C ASP A 159 -8.34 4.30 2.85
N MET A 160 -8.31 4.90 1.66
CA MET A 160 -7.74 6.25 1.44
C MET A 160 -8.62 7.33 2.08
N VAL A 161 -9.94 7.26 1.89
CA VAL A 161 -10.91 8.19 2.50
C VAL A 161 -10.84 8.14 4.02
N ARG A 162 -10.85 6.93 4.61
CA ARG A 162 -10.71 6.73 6.06
C ARG A 162 -9.37 7.27 6.57
N SER A 163 -8.29 7.00 5.85
CA SER A 163 -6.96 7.52 6.19
C SER A 163 -6.95 9.04 6.20
N HIS A 164 -7.60 9.69 5.23
CA HIS A 164 -7.78 11.14 5.22
C HIS A 164 -8.64 11.65 6.39
N ALA A 165 -9.70 10.93 6.77
CA ALA A 165 -10.51 11.28 7.94
C ALA A 165 -9.69 11.21 9.25
N LEU A 166 -8.79 10.22 9.38
CA LEU A 166 -7.83 10.13 10.49
C LEU A 166 -6.78 11.26 10.48
N LEU A 167 -6.57 11.91 9.34
CA LEU A 167 -5.78 13.14 9.20
C LEU A 167 -6.64 14.40 9.42
N MET A 168 -7.71 14.28 10.20
CA MET A 168 -8.63 15.38 10.53
C MET A 168 -9.25 16.00 9.26
N HIS A 169 -9.42 15.19 8.21
CA HIS A 169 -9.93 15.61 6.91
C HIS A 169 -9.14 16.80 6.31
N SER A 170 -7.82 16.77 6.47
CA SER A 170 -6.90 17.73 5.84
C SER A 170 -5.59 17.05 5.45
N SER A 171 -5.16 17.26 4.20
CA SER A 171 -3.87 16.79 3.69
C SER A 171 -2.67 17.53 4.29
N ASP A 172 -2.89 18.70 4.91
CA ASP A 172 -1.84 19.45 5.63
C ASP A 172 -1.20 18.63 6.76
N ASN A 173 -1.95 17.67 7.31
CA ASN A 173 -1.49 16.83 8.40
C ASN A 173 -0.63 15.63 7.95
N PHE A 174 -0.41 15.43 6.65
CA PHE A 174 0.34 14.27 6.15
C PHE A 174 1.74 14.16 6.74
N ALA A 175 2.49 15.27 6.70
CA ALA A 175 3.86 15.27 7.18
C ALA A 175 3.90 14.93 8.67
N ASP A 176 3.09 15.60 9.47
CA ASP A 176 3.10 15.50 10.92
C ASP A 176 2.68 14.13 11.43
N VAL A 177 1.72 13.49 10.74
CA VAL A 177 1.16 12.21 11.17
C VAL A 177 1.90 11.01 10.58
N TRP A 178 2.39 11.08 9.33
CA TRP A 178 2.97 9.90 8.66
C TRP A 178 4.49 9.93 8.49
N LEU A 179 5.13 11.10 8.46
CA LEU A 179 6.51 11.21 7.95
C LEU A 179 7.48 11.91 8.91
N ARG A 180 7.02 12.85 9.74
CA ARG A 180 7.89 13.78 10.46
C ARG A 180 8.62 13.14 11.64
N TYR A 181 7.98 12.22 12.35
CA TYR A 181 8.49 11.71 13.61
C TYR A 181 8.83 10.23 13.53
N LYS A 182 9.96 9.88 14.13
CA LYS A 182 10.37 8.50 14.42
C LYS A 182 11.01 8.43 15.79
N LEU A 183 11.02 7.23 16.38
CA LEU A 183 11.66 7.03 17.68
C LEU A 183 13.18 7.12 17.53
N ARG A 184 13.80 7.98 18.32
CA ARG A 184 15.26 8.20 18.32
C ARG A 184 16.05 6.90 18.51
N ASP A 185 15.57 6.03 19.39
CA ASP A 185 16.22 4.76 19.72
C ASP A 185 15.68 3.58 18.88
N GLY A 186 14.87 3.87 17.85
CA GLY A 186 14.26 2.88 16.96
C GLY A 186 13.04 2.16 17.57
N GLN A 187 12.25 1.52 16.70
CA GLN A 187 11.03 0.82 17.10
C GLN A 187 11.30 -0.38 18.03
N THR A 188 12.47 -1.03 17.89
CA THR A 188 12.88 -2.11 18.78
C THR A 188 13.00 -1.66 20.23
N ALA A 189 13.39 -0.41 20.51
CA ALA A 189 13.47 0.09 21.87
C ALA A 189 12.09 0.13 22.53
N LEU A 190 11.06 0.63 21.83
CA LEU A 190 9.67 0.61 22.33
C LEU A 190 9.20 -0.82 22.61
N ALA A 191 9.37 -1.74 21.66
CA ALA A 191 8.99 -3.14 21.81
C ALA A 191 9.69 -3.81 23.00
N LYS A 192 11.00 -3.53 23.20
CA LYS A 192 11.76 -4.02 24.34
C LYS A 192 11.22 -3.52 25.67
N ARG A 193 10.86 -2.23 25.78
CA ARG A 193 10.30 -1.68 27.02
C ARG A 193 8.99 -2.36 27.41
N MET A 194 8.10 -2.58 26.44
CA MET A 194 6.85 -3.31 26.68
C MET A 194 7.12 -4.77 27.10
N PHE A 195 8.10 -5.44 26.50
CA PHE A 195 8.48 -6.81 26.86
C PHE A 195 9.12 -6.90 28.25
N GLU A 196 10.00 -5.97 28.60
CA GLU A 196 10.65 -5.88 29.91
C GLU A 196 9.63 -5.64 31.03
N GLU A 197 8.65 -4.75 30.81
CA GLU A 197 7.53 -4.54 31.74
C GLU A 197 6.74 -5.84 31.95
N ALA A 198 6.30 -6.48 30.86
CA ALA A 198 5.51 -7.71 30.94
C ALA A 198 6.27 -8.87 31.60
N THR A 199 7.56 -9.02 31.34
CA THR A 199 8.41 -10.05 31.99
C THR A 199 8.64 -9.74 33.46
N GLY A 200 8.78 -8.47 33.84
CA GLY A 200 8.80 -8.03 35.24
C GLY A 200 7.52 -8.42 36.00
N ASP A 201 6.38 -8.43 35.32
CA ASP A 201 5.07 -8.82 35.85
C ASP A 201 4.79 -10.34 35.75
N GLY A 202 5.76 -11.14 35.32
CA GLY A 202 5.67 -12.61 35.29
C GLY A 202 5.24 -13.22 33.96
N LEU A 203 5.44 -12.54 32.83
CA LEU A 203 5.23 -13.12 31.49
C LEU A 203 6.15 -14.33 31.26
N GLU A 204 5.54 -15.49 31.00
CA GLU A 204 6.21 -16.66 30.42
C GLU A 204 6.20 -16.56 28.89
N TYR A 205 7.30 -16.95 28.22
CA TYR A 205 7.45 -16.77 26.78
C TYR A 205 8.22 -17.94 26.12
N ALA A 206 7.96 -18.14 24.82
CA ALA A 206 8.67 -19.10 23.98
C ALA A 206 8.88 -18.51 22.57
N PHE A 207 10.12 -18.11 22.25
CA PHE A 207 10.49 -17.67 20.91
C PHE A 207 10.77 -18.87 19.98
N SER A 208 10.90 -18.62 18.68
CA SER A 208 11.22 -19.65 17.68
C SER A 208 10.27 -20.86 17.71
N THR A 209 9.01 -20.63 18.10
CA THR A 209 7.98 -21.66 18.27
C THR A 209 6.82 -21.35 17.34
N GLN A 210 6.96 -21.75 16.07
CA GLN A 210 5.94 -21.50 15.05
C GLN A 210 4.66 -22.29 15.39
N VAL A 211 3.54 -21.59 15.52
CA VAL A 211 2.21 -22.21 15.69
C VAL A 211 1.81 -22.88 14.40
N LYS A 212 1.30 -24.11 14.50
CA LYS A 212 0.73 -24.90 13.39
C LYS A 212 -0.78 -25.01 13.49
N SER A 213 -1.32 -25.22 14.70
CA SER A 213 -2.77 -25.38 14.87
C SER A 213 -3.30 -24.82 16.19
N ILE A 214 -4.57 -24.44 16.19
CA ILE A 214 -5.33 -23.93 17.33
C ILE A 214 -6.64 -24.71 17.42
N ALA A 215 -6.80 -25.45 18.52
CA ALA A 215 -7.95 -26.34 18.74
C ALA A 215 -8.69 -26.01 20.04
N GLN A 216 -10.02 -26.05 20.02
CA GLN A 216 -10.89 -25.93 21.20
C GLN A 216 -12.10 -26.86 21.02
N ASP A 217 -12.81 -27.14 22.11
CA ASP A 217 -14.05 -27.92 22.04
C ASP A 217 -15.14 -27.16 21.28
N SER A 218 -15.98 -27.88 20.52
CA SER A 218 -17.07 -27.30 19.73
C SER A 218 -18.13 -26.59 20.58
N SER A 219 -18.30 -26.98 21.85
CA SER A 219 -19.16 -26.28 22.82
C SER A 219 -18.60 -24.92 23.23
N GLY A 220 -17.30 -24.68 23.00
CA GLY A 220 -16.58 -23.54 23.56
C GLY A 220 -16.26 -23.69 25.05
N ASP A 221 -16.61 -24.82 25.67
CA ASP A 221 -16.28 -25.13 27.05
C ASP A 221 -14.91 -25.81 27.15
N GLY A 222 -14.04 -25.28 28.01
CA GLY A 222 -12.71 -25.83 28.24
C GLY A 222 -11.57 -25.04 27.58
N PRO A 223 -10.32 -25.49 27.75
CA PRO A 223 -9.15 -24.76 27.31
C PRO A 223 -8.91 -24.91 25.81
N VAL A 224 -8.41 -23.85 25.20
CA VAL A 224 -7.83 -23.85 23.86
C VAL A 224 -6.44 -24.48 23.92
N THR A 225 -6.12 -25.32 22.95
CA THR A 225 -4.81 -25.95 22.76
C THR A 225 -4.14 -25.36 21.52
N VAL A 226 -2.94 -24.84 21.68
CA VAL A 226 -2.09 -24.32 20.59
C VAL A 226 -0.95 -25.31 20.38
N THR A 227 -0.83 -25.85 19.17
CA THR A 227 0.22 -26.81 18.81
C THR A 227 1.22 -26.15 17.87
N SER A 228 2.51 -26.23 18.19
CA SER A 228 3.58 -25.75 17.32
C SER A 228 4.00 -26.78 16.27
N SER A 229 4.75 -26.33 15.27
CA SER A 229 5.25 -27.17 14.17
C SER A 229 6.16 -28.31 14.62
N ASN A 230 6.85 -28.16 15.76
CA ASN A 230 7.65 -29.21 16.39
C ASN A 230 6.86 -30.13 17.35
N GLY A 231 5.54 -29.96 17.45
CA GLY A 231 4.66 -30.82 18.25
C GLY A 231 4.47 -30.41 19.72
N ASN A 232 5.10 -29.32 20.19
CA ASN A 232 4.81 -28.82 21.53
C ASN A 232 3.36 -28.31 21.61
N ALA A 233 2.70 -28.56 22.74
CA ALA A 233 1.32 -28.15 22.97
C ALA A 233 1.20 -27.25 24.20
N PHE A 234 0.56 -26.10 24.03
CA PHE A 234 0.28 -25.12 25.08
C PHE A 234 -1.23 -25.01 25.28
N ARG A 235 -1.69 -24.90 26.53
CA ARG A 235 -3.14 -24.85 26.85
C ARG A 235 -3.47 -23.61 27.66
N ALA A 236 -4.50 -22.89 27.24
CA ALA A 236 -4.99 -21.70 27.94
C ALA A 236 -6.52 -21.63 27.91
N LYS A 237 -7.10 -20.91 28.88
CA LYS A 237 -8.57 -20.70 28.90
C LYS A 237 -9.06 -19.86 27.73
N LYS A 238 -8.25 -18.88 27.34
CA LYS A 238 -8.50 -17.94 26.24
C LYS A 238 -7.18 -17.70 25.51
N ILE A 239 -7.24 -17.44 24.21
CA ILE A 239 -6.07 -17.10 23.38
C ILE A 239 -6.33 -15.75 22.73
N ILE A 240 -5.30 -14.90 22.68
CA ILE A 240 -5.26 -13.71 21.81
C ILE A 240 -4.37 -14.08 20.62
N ASN A 241 -4.96 -14.20 19.45
CA ASN A 241 -4.30 -14.52 18.20
C ASN A 241 -3.97 -13.23 17.44
N THR A 242 -2.68 -12.96 17.29
CA THR A 242 -2.17 -11.77 16.60
C THR A 242 -1.46 -12.10 15.28
N ILE A 243 -1.67 -13.31 14.75
CA ILE A 243 -1.10 -13.74 13.48
C ILE A 243 -1.68 -12.86 12.34
N PRO A 244 -0.82 -12.29 11.46
CA PRO A 244 -1.28 -11.42 10.37
C PRO A 244 -2.25 -12.11 9.42
N LEU A 245 -3.15 -11.33 8.81
CA LEU A 245 -4.20 -11.80 7.91
C LEU A 245 -3.65 -12.73 6.81
N ASN A 246 -2.56 -12.35 6.15
CA ASN A 246 -1.98 -13.11 5.05
C ASN A 246 -1.31 -14.43 5.49
N VAL A 247 -1.07 -14.60 6.80
CA VAL A 247 -0.43 -15.77 7.40
C VAL A 247 -1.46 -16.74 7.99
N LEU A 248 -2.65 -16.26 8.34
CA LEU A 248 -3.69 -17.10 8.99
C LEU A 248 -4.08 -18.35 8.18
N LYS A 249 -3.92 -18.33 6.85
CA LYS A 249 -4.17 -19.49 5.98
C LYS A 249 -3.24 -20.69 6.24
N ASP A 250 -2.12 -20.46 6.90
CA ASP A 250 -1.16 -21.50 7.25
C ASP A 250 -1.49 -22.18 8.59
N ILE A 251 -2.49 -21.68 9.31
CA ILE A 251 -2.84 -22.15 10.66
C ILE A 251 -4.11 -22.99 10.59
N GLU A 252 -4.03 -24.22 11.10
CA GLU A 252 -5.19 -25.11 11.19
C GLU A 252 -6.04 -24.76 12.41
N PHE A 253 -7.34 -24.50 12.20
CA PHE A 253 -8.29 -24.23 13.28
C PHE A 253 -9.29 -25.39 13.45
N SER A 254 -9.52 -25.79 14.71
CA SER A 254 -10.54 -26.78 15.07
C SER A 254 -11.39 -26.28 16.26
N PRO A 255 -12.72 -26.14 16.14
CA PRO A 255 -13.51 -26.27 14.91
C PRO A 255 -13.06 -25.26 13.83
N PRO A 256 -13.39 -25.51 12.55
CA PRO A 256 -13.01 -24.62 11.46
C PRO A 256 -13.56 -23.21 11.68
N LEU A 257 -12.83 -22.21 11.18
CA LEU A 257 -13.31 -20.82 11.15
C LEU A 257 -14.58 -20.71 10.30
N THR A 258 -15.36 -19.64 10.47
CA THR A 258 -16.54 -19.39 9.62
C THR A 258 -16.12 -19.31 8.15
N GLN A 259 -17.03 -19.66 7.23
CA GLN A 259 -16.76 -19.55 5.79
C GLN A 259 -16.37 -18.12 5.40
N ARG A 260 -17.04 -17.12 5.97
CA ARG A 260 -16.75 -15.71 5.72
C ARG A 260 -15.33 -15.33 6.11
N ARG A 261 -14.81 -15.82 7.24
CA ARG A 261 -13.42 -15.60 7.65
C ARG A 261 -12.43 -16.35 6.77
N GLN A 262 -12.74 -17.59 6.40
CA GLN A 262 -11.89 -18.37 5.49
C GLN A 262 -11.76 -17.67 4.14
N ASP A 263 -12.85 -17.14 3.58
CA ASP A 263 -12.83 -16.35 2.34
C ASP A 263 -11.91 -15.12 2.49
N ALA A 264 -12.05 -14.38 3.59
CA ALA A 264 -11.21 -13.22 3.89
C ALA A 264 -9.72 -13.57 3.93
N ILE A 265 -9.37 -14.63 4.67
CA ILE A 265 -8.00 -15.14 4.83
C ILE A 265 -7.41 -15.62 3.49
N ASN A 266 -8.21 -16.28 2.65
CA ASN A 266 -7.76 -16.78 1.36
C ASN A 266 -7.48 -15.66 0.36
N ILE A 267 -8.27 -14.58 0.42
CA ILE A 267 -8.05 -13.37 -0.38
C ILE A 267 -6.81 -12.61 0.11
N GLY A 268 -6.73 -12.35 1.42
CA GLY A 268 -5.66 -11.56 2.03
C GLY A 268 -5.73 -10.05 1.74
N HIS A 269 -4.68 -9.33 2.13
CA HIS A 269 -4.48 -7.91 1.82
C HIS A 269 -3.46 -7.73 0.68
N VAL A 270 -3.55 -6.59 -0.01
CA VAL A 270 -2.86 -6.34 -1.29
C VAL A 270 -1.49 -5.67 -1.15
N ASN A 271 -1.13 -5.20 0.05
CA ASN A 271 0.14 -4.51 0.25
C ASN A 271 1.35 -5.46 0.14
N GLN A 272 2.14 -5.25 -0.91
CA GLN A 272 3.35 -6.00 -1.24
C GLN A 272 4.52 -5.03 -1.47
N MET A 273 4.51 -3.94 -0.70
CA MET A 273 5.44 -2.83 -0.85
C MET A 273 6.91 -3.26 -0.68
N THR A 274 7.79 -2.60 -1.42
CA THR A 274 9.24 -2.76 -1.28
C THR A 274 9.82 -1.59 -0.50
N LYS A 275 10.58 -1.84 0.57
CA LYS A 275 11.28 -0.82 1.36
C LYS A 275 12.78 -1.03 1.25
N VAL A 276 13.48 -0.04 0.71
CA VAL A 276 14.94 -0.09 0.61
C VAL A 276 15.52 1.11 1.33
N HIS A 277 16.48 0.84 2.20
CA HIS A 277 17.31 1.85 2.82
C HIS A 277 18.68 1.86 2.14
N ALA A 278 19.23 3.05 1.93
CA ALA A 278 20.54 3.25 1.35
C ALA A 278 21.32 4.29 2.15
N ASP A 279 22.58 4.00 2.47
CA ASP A 279 23.49 5.03 2.95
C ASP A 279 24.31 5.57 1.79
N VAL A 280 24.38 6.88 1.66
CA VAL A 280 24.93 7.57 0.48
C VAL A 280 25.90 8.67 0.91
N SER A 281 26.95 8.90 0.12
CA SER A 281 27.95 9.93 0.42
C SER A 281 27.48 11.36 0.08
N ASN A 282 26.44 11.47 -0.76
CA ASN A 282 25.77 12.70 -1.21
C ASN A 282 25.15 13.48 -0.04
N LYS A 283 25.83 14.51 0.46
CA LYS A 283 25.37 15.31 1.60
C LYS A 283 24.10 16.13 1.29
N GLU A 284 23.91 16.51 0.03
CA GLU A 284 22.75 17.27 -0.44
C GLU A 284 21.43 16.50 -0.30
N LEU A 285 21.50 15.17 -0.18
CA LEU A 285 20.30 14.33 -0.05
C LEU A 285 19.70 14.33 1.35
N GLU A 286 20.34 14.96 2.34
CA GLU A 286 19.77 15.12 3.70
C GLU A 286 18.39 15.80 3.65
N ARG A 287 18.22 16.77 2.75
CA ARG A 287 16.99 17.57 2.61
C ARG A 287 16.23 17.26 1.33
N TRP A 288 16.49 16.08 0.77
CA TRP A 288 15.92 15.66 -0.50
C TRP A 288 14.65 14.84 -0.29
N ASN A 289 13.68 15.09 -1.16
CA ASN A 289 12.56 14.22 -1.42
C ASN A 289 12.47 14.08 -2.94
N GLY A 290 12.29 12.86 -3.42
CA GLY A 290 12.24 12.56 -4.83
C GLY A 290 11.16 11.55 -5.15
N MET A 291 10.55 11.76 -6.31
CA MET A 291 9.56 10.87 -6.87
C MET A 291 9.91 10.53 -8.31
N LYS A 292 9.69 9.28 -8.69
CA LYS A 292 9.70 8.82 -10.07
C LYS A 292 8.50 7.94 -10.35
N PHE A 293 7.65 8.37 -11.27
CA PHE A 293 6.59 7.52 -11.81
C PHE A 293 6.60 7.55 -13.34
N PRO A 294 6.55 6.39 -14.01
CA PRO A 294 6.64 5.03 -13.46
C PRO A 294 8.07 4.67 -12.99
N GLY A 295 8.20 3.77 -12.01
CA GLY A 295 9.48 3.28 -11.49
C GLY A 295 9.31 2.13 -10.49
N LEU A 296 10.33 1.27 -10.36
CA LEU A 296 10.34 0.14 -9.40
C LEU A 296 10.37 0.61 -7.94
N LEU A 297 11.10 1.70 -7.70
CA LEU A 297 11.03 2.51 -6.50
C LEU A 297 10.54 3.88 -6.96
N MET A 298 9.45 4.36 -6.38
CA MET A 298 8.76 5.55 -6.88
C MET A 298 8.88 6.75 -5.96
N TYR A 299 9.13 6.53 -4.68
CA TYR A 299 9.21 7.60 -3.68
C TYR A 299 10.43 7.39 -2.80
N GLY A 300 11.17 8.44 -2.50
CA GLY A 300 12.28 8.37 -1.55
C GLY A 300 12.66 9.70 -0.96
N TYR A 301 13.28 9.69 0.20
CA TYR A 301 13.69 10.89 0.92
C TYR A 301 14.90 10.64 1.83
N GLY A 302 15.62 11.72 2.12
CA GLY A 302 16.62 11.75 3.18
C GLY A 302 15.96 11.57 4.54
N ASP A 303 16.36 10.53 5.27
CA ASP A 303 15.79 10.16 6.57
C ASP A 303 16.77 10.39 7.72
N GLY A 304 18.01 10.80 7.45
CA GLY A 304 18.90 11.30 8.50
C GLY A 304 20.37 11.32 8.09
N VAL A 305 21.21 11.71 9.05
CA VAL A 305 22.66 11.75 8.89
C VAL A 305 23.30 10.79 9.88
N LEU A 306 24.18 9.94 9.37
CA LEU A 306 24.94 8.97 10.14
C LEU A 306 26.13 9.63 10.87
N PRO A 307 26.70 9.00 11.92
CA PRO A 307 27.85 9.55 12.64
C PRO A 307 29.09 9.79 11.78
N ASN A 308 29.26 9.06 10.67
CA ASN A 308 30.34 9.27 9.70
C ASN A 308 30.02 10.41 8.70
N GLY A 309 28.88 11.08 8.87
CA GLY A 309 28.38 12.17 8.04
C GLY A 309 27.62 11.73 6.80
N ASP A 310 27.55 10.44 6.46
CA ASP A 310 26.76 9.95 5.31
C ASP A 310 25.27 10.16 5.52
N VAL A 311 24.53 10.30 4.43
CA VAL A 311 23.07 10.47 4.48
C VAL A 311 22.42 9.11 4.40
N HIS A 312 21.44 8.88 5.27
CA HIS A 312 20.54 7.75 5.18
C HIS A 312 19.33 8.13 4.33
N VAL A 313 19.08 7.38 3.26
CA VAL A 313 17.93 7.52 2.37
C VAL A 313 17.03 6.30 2.53
N VAL A 314 15.73 6.52 2.49
CA VAL A 314 14.73 5.45 2.38
C VAL A 314 13.93 5.64 1.10
N ALA A 315 13.65 4.54 0.40
CA ALA A 315 12.85 4.52 -0.81
C ALA A 315 11.83 3.38 -0.79
N PHE A 316 10.72 3.61 -1.48
CA PHE A 316 9.53 2.77 -1.47
C PHE A 316 9.10 2.43 -2.90
N GLY A 317 8.70 1.17 -3.09
CA GLY A 317 8.03 0.65 -4.29
C GLY A 317 6.70 0.02 -3.94
N ALA A 318 5.85 -0.18 -4.95
CA ALA A 318 4.57 -0.87 -4.82
C ALA A 318 4.71 -2.38 -5.07
N ASP A 319 3.63 -3.06 -5.46
CA ASP A 319 3.70 -4.48 -5.84
C ASP A 319 4.34 -4.66 -7.23
N GLU A 320 5.66 -4.85 -7.21
CA GLU A 320 6.49 -5.09 -8.39
C GLU A 320 7.02 -6.53 -8.47
N ARG A 321 6.45 -7.47 -7.69
CA ARG A 321 7.00 -8.83 -7.51
C ARG A 321 7.12 -9.64 -8.80
N ASP A 322 6.35 -9.30 -9.83
CA ASP A 322 6.43 -9.91 -11.16
C ASP A 322 7.72 -9.56 -11.91
N THR A 323 8.38 -8.46 -11.55
CA THR A 323 9.53 -7.91 -12.29
C THR A 323 10.74 -7.54 -11.42
N PHE A 324 10.52 -7.34 -10.12
CA PHE A 324 11.52 -6.85 -9.19
C PHE A 324 11.34 -7.44 -7.79
N ILE A 325 12.38 -8.12 -7.33
CA ILE A 325 12.54 -8.62 -5.97
C ILE A 325 13.91 -8.08 -5.50
N PRO A 326 13.96 -7.11 -4.57
CA PRO A 326 15.18 -6.35 -4.26
C PRO A 326 16.38 -7.20 -3.86
N GLU A 327 16.15 -8.24 -3.06
CA GLU A 327 17.20 -9.13 -2.56
C GLU A 327 17.81 -10.03 -3.66
N ASN A 328 17.10 -10.22 -4.78
CA ASN A 328 17.60 -11.05 -5.87
C ASN A 328 18.64 -10.33 -6.74
N SER A 329 18.68 -8.99 -6.72
CA SER A 329 19.62 -8.21 -7.52
C SER A 329 19.92 -6.84 -6.89
N ALA A 330 21.09 -6.75 -6.25
CA ALA A 330 21.61 -5.49 -5.76
C ALA A 330 21.83 -4.48 -6.90
N ALA A 331 22.25 -4.93 -8.08
CA ALA A 331 22.45 -4.06 -9.25
C ALA A 331 21.14 -3.41 -9.71
N GLN A 332 20.05 -4.18 -9.80
CA GLN A 332 18.73 -3.65 -10.16
C GLN A 332 18.19 -2.70 -9.09
N THR A 333 18.44 -3.01 -7.80
CA THR A 333 18.06 -2.13 -6.68
C THR A 333 18.83 -0.80 -6.70
N ILE A 334 20.14 -0.84 -6.95
CA ILE A 334 20.99 0.34 -7.13
C ILE A 334 20.52 1.15 -8.34
N GLU A 335 20.19 0.50 -9.45
CA GLU A 335 19.67 1.17 -10.64
C GLU A 335 18.31 1.84 -10.37
N ALA A 336 17.41 1.17 -9.64
CA ALA A 336 16.12 1.72 -9.26
C ALA A 336 16.26 2.97 -8.40
N LEU A 337 17.16 2.96 -7.40
CA LEU A 337 17.47 4.15 -6.58
C LEU A 337 18.04 5.29 -7.44
N ASN A 338 19.04 5.00 -8.28
CA ASN A 338 19.69 5.97 -9.17
C ASN A 338 18.72 6.58 -10.20
N LYS A 339 17.67 5.84 -10.58
CA LYS A 339 16.62 6.34 -11.46
C LYS A 339 15.74 7.41 -10.79
N ILE A 340 15.56 7.38 -9.47
CA ILE A 340 14.86 8.45 -8.74
C ILE A 340 15.77 9.69 -8.68
N HIS A 341 17.00 9.49 -8.21
CA HIS A 341 18.04 10.51 -8.21
C HIS A 341 19.40 9.81 -8.20
N PRO A 342 20.42 10.28 -8.97
CA PRO A 342 21.76 9.72 -8.89
C PRO A 342 22.33 9.76 -7.47
N MET A 343 22.87 8.64 -7.00
CA MET A 343 23.36 8.44 -5.63
C MET A 343 24.65 7.60 -5.62
N ASP A 344 25.66 8.05 -4.87
CA ASP A 344 26.85 7.29 -4.53
C ASP A 344 26.58 6.41 -3.30
N ILE A 345 25.95 5.26 -3.55
CA ILE A 345 25.48 4.30 -2.56
C ILE A 345 26.66 3.54 -1.95
N LYS A 346 26.75 3.56 -0.61
CA LYS A 346 27.75 2.85 0.19
C LYS A 346 27.22 1.58 0.83
N ARG A 347 25.94 1.56 1.19
CA ARG A 347 25.29 0.42 1.85
C ARG A 347 23.82 0.36 1.45
N LEU A 348 23.31 -0.86 1.28
CA LEU A 348 21.88 -1.15 1.16
C LEU A 348 21.43 -1.97 2.36
N MET A 349 20.22 -1.69 2.85
CA MET A 349 19.55 -2.48 3.89
C MET A 349 18.08 -2.61 3.51
N LEU A 350 17.55 -3.82 3.58
CA LEU A 350 16.16 -4.10 3.26
C LEU A 350 15.69 -5.37 3.99
N HIS A 351 14.38 -5.48 4.13
CA HIS A 351 13.69 -6.71 4.52
C HIS A 351 12.54 -6.92 3.55
N ASN A 352 12.46 -8.10 2.95
CA ASN A 352 11.35 -8.41 2.05
C ASN A 352 10.16 -8.98 2.83
N TRP A 353 9.23 -8.08 3.15
CA TRP A 353 8.00 -8.43 3.85
C TRP A 353 7.07 -9.34 3.04
N ALA A 354 7.13 -9.29 1.71
CA ALA A 354 6.28 -10.10 0.83
C ALA A 354 6.64 -11.59 0.86
N THR A 355 7.93 -11.91 0.96
CA THR A 355 8.44 -13.29 0.99
C THR A 355 8.66 -13.82 2.40
N ASP A 356 8.61 -12.96 3.43
CA ASP A 356 8.67 -13.36 4.83
C ASP A 356 7.48 -14.29 5.18
N PRO A 357 7.72 -15.54 5.61
CA PRO A 357 6.65 -16.49 5.90
C PRO A 357 5.76 -16.07 7.08
N TYR A 358 6.22 -15.15 7.93
CA TYR A 358 5.49 -14.66 9.11
C TYR A 358 4.82 -13.30 8.90
N SER A 359 4.93 -12.70 7.70
CA SER A 359 4.24 -11.47 7.32
C SER A 359 3.44 -11.63 6.02
N LYS A 360 4.07 -12.19 4.97
CA LYS A 360 3.49 -12.41 3.63
C LYS A 360 2.87 -11.16 3.00
N GLY A 361 3.48 -10.00 3.28
CA GLY A 361 3.03 -8.69 2.84
C GLY A 361 3.48 -7.59 3.80
N GLY A 362 3.33 -6.35 3.35
CA GLY A 362 3.57 -5.14 4.16
C GLY A 362 2.37 -4.80 5.06
N PRO A 363 2.26 -3.54 5.50
CA PRO A 363 1.10 -3.07 6.28
C PRO A 363 -0.23 -3.29 5.54
N ALA A 364 -1.22 -3.90 6.20
CA ALA A 364 -2.44 -4.32 5.51
C ALA A 364 -3.17 -3.19 4.77
N TRP A 365 -3.34 -3.36 3.46
CA TRP A 365 -4.25 -2.56 2.65
C TRP A 365 -5.23 -3.48 1.94
N TRP A 366 -6.52 -3.17 2.02
CA TRP A 366 -7.54 -4.08 1.52
C TRP A 366 -7.96 -3.79 0.08
N GLN A 367 -8.53 -4.82 -0.55
CA GLN A 367 -9.16 -4.71 -1.86
C GLN A 367 -10.55 -4.05 -1.78
N PRO A 368 -11.08 -3.53 -2.90
CA PRO A 368 -12.42 -2.99 -2.93
C PRO A 368 -13.48 -4.00 -2.43
N GLY A 369 -14.42 -3.52 -1.63
CA GLY A 369 -15.53 -4.28 -1.04
C GLY A 369 -15.14 -5.17 0.13
N TYR A 370 -13.87 -5.19 0.51
CA TYR A 370 -13.37 -6.10 1.54
C TYR A 370 -13.76 -5.64 2.95
N MET A 371 -13.68 -4.33 3.23
CA MET A 371 -13.98 -3.78 4.55
C MET A 371 -15.42 -4.09 4.94
N SER A 372 -16.37 -3.75 4.07
CA SER A 372 -17.78 -3.89 4.37
C SER A 372 -18.24 -5.33 4.49
N LYS A 373 -17.57 -6.26 3.80
CA LYS A 373 -17.89 -7.69 3.81
C LYS A 373 -17.23 -8.45 4.96
N TYR A 374 -16.00 -8.10 5.34
CA TYR A 374 -15.16 -8.95 6.18
C TYR A 374 -14.72 -8.31 7.51
N GLN A 375 -14.76 -6.98 7.68
CA GLN A 375 -14.20 -6.34 8.88
C GLN A 375 -14.85 -6.86 10.18
N ASP A 376 -16.19 -6.87 10.27
CA ASP A 376 -16.90 -7.37 11.46
C ASP A 376 -16.51 -8.82 11.79
N GLU A 377 -16.32 -9.64 10.75
CA GLU A 377 -15.95 -11.04 10.90
C GLU A 377 -14.48 -11.23 11.27
N LEU A 378 -13.57 -10.37 10.81
CA LEU A 378 -12.16 -10.41 11.20
C LEU A 378 -11.94 -9.91 12.63
N GLN A 379 -12.79 -9.00 13.09
CA GLN A 379 -12.79 -8.48 14.46
C GLN A 379 -13.52 -9.40 15.46
N SER A 380 -14.42 -10.27 14.98
CA SER A 380 -15.14 -11.18 15.85
C SER A 380 -14.22 -12.25 16.46
N ARG A 381 -14.62 -12.83 17.58
CA ARG A 381 -13.92 -13.96 18.19
C ARG A 381 -14.34 -15.29 17.56
N HIS A 382 -13.49 -16.30 17.66
CA HIS A 382 -13.84 -17.70 17.39
C HIS A 382 -13.85 -18.48 18.69
N GLY A 383 -15.00 -18.60 19.35
CA GLY A 383 -15.11 -19.20 20.69
C GLY A 383 -14.21 -18.47 21.71
N ASN A 384 -13.22 -19.19 22.23
CA ASN A 384 -12.23 -18.69 23.19
C ASN A 384 -10.96 -18.09 22.53
N VAL A 385 -10.94 -17.93 21.21
CA VAL A 385 -9.86 -17.30 20.44
C VAL A 385 -10.27 -15.90 20.02
N PHE A 386 -9.60 -14.89 20.58
CA PHE A 386 -9.75 -13.48 20.25
C PHE A 386 -8.76 -13.09 19.15
N PHE A 387 -9.20 -12.36 18.13
CA PHE A 387 -8.36 -11.97 17.00
C PHE A 387 -7.97 -10.50 17.14
N ALA A 388 -6.67 -10.23 17.21
CA ALA A 388 -6.14 -8.88 17.43
C ALA A 388 -4.96 -8.60 16.48
N SER A 389 -5.20 -7.82 15.43
CA SER A 389 -4.15 -7.40 14.49
C SER A 389 -4.41 -5.99 14.02
N ALA A 390 -3.34 -5.24 13.74
CA ALA A 390 -3.44 -3.96 13.04
C ALA A 390 -4.20 -4.08 11.72
N ASP A 391 -4.26 -5.28 11.13
CA ASP A 391 -4.88 -5.55 9.83
C ASP A 391 -6.40 -5.30 9.83
N TRP A 392 -7.06 -5.32 10.98
CA TRP A 392 -8.50 -5.08 11.13
C TRP A 392 -8.80 -4.10 12.28
N ALA A 393 -7.87 -3.19 12.59
CA ALA A 393 -8.12 -2.14 13.57
C ALA A 393 -9.23 -1.17 13.11
N HIS A 394 -9.88 -0.52 14.07
CA HIS A 394 -10.96 0.42 13.81
C HIS A 394 -10.43 1.75 13.28
N GLY A 395 -9.47 2.32 14.02
CA GLY A 395 -8.82 3.58 13.72
C GLY A 395 -7.65 3.35 12.77
N TRP A 396 -6.43 3.44 13.28
CA TRP A 396 -5.19 3.34 12.51
C TRP A 396 -4.85 1.90 12.03
N ARG A 397 -5.74 1.30 11.23
CA ARG A 397 -5.48 0.04 10.50
C ARG A 397 -4.16 0.14 9.73
N ALA A 398 -3.40 -0.96 9.74
CA ALA A 398 -2.06 -1.10 9.18
C ALA A 398 -0.93 -0.40 9.97
N ALA A 399 -1.24 0.39 11.00
CA ALA A 399 -0.23 1.08 11.79
C ALA A 399 0.08 0.38 13.12
N ILE A 400 1.20 0.78 13.74
CA ILE A 400 1.55 0.37 15.11
C ILE A 400 0.43 0.76 16.09
N ASP A 401 -0.18 1.93 15.91
CA ASP A 401 -1.30 2.37 16.74
C ASP A 401 -2.49 1.40 16.67
N GLY A 402 -2.87 0.94 15.47
CA GLY A 402 -3.91 -0.08 15.31
C GLY A 402 -3.55 -1.44 15.94
N ALA A 403 -2.27 -1.80 15.96
CA ALA A 403 -1.81 -2.99 16.68
C ALA A 403 -2.04 -2.86 18.19
N LEU A 404 -1.71 -1.69 18.76
CA LEU A 404 -1.94 -1.37 20.17
C LEU A 404 -3.43 -1.31 20.50
N GLU A 405 -4.24 -0.66 19.64
CA GLU A 405 -5.70 -0.61 19.76
C GLU A 405 -6.28 -2.02 19.91
N GLN A 406 -5.99 -2.91 18.95
CA GLN A 406 -6.55 -4.26 18.92
C GLN A 406 -6.01 -5.14 20.05
N GLY A 407 -4.73 -5.01 20.39
CA GLY A 407 -4.13 -5.72 21.52
C GLY A 407 -4.79 -5.33 22.84
N CYS A 408 -4.92 -4.03 23.12
CA CYS A 408 -5.53 -3.52 24.35
C CYS A 408 -7.02 -3.89 24.46
N LEU A 409 -7.80 -3.70 23.39
CA LEU A 409 -9.23 -4.05 23.38
C LEU A 409 -9.46 -5.53 23.71
N ASN A 410 -8.75 -6.42 23.02
CA ASN A 410 -8.92 -7.87 23.21
C ASN A 410 -8.40 -8.33 24.59
N ALA A 411 -7.31 -7.75 25.09
CA ALA A 411 -6.80 -8.03 26.44
C ALA A 411 -7.83 -7.65 27.51
N GLN A 412 -8.46 -6.47 27.40
CA GLN A 412 -9.49 -6.03 28.34
C GLN A 412 -10.73 -6.94 28.34
N VAL A 413 -11.18 -7.38 27.16
CA VAL A 413 -12.32 -8.31 27.05
C VAL A 413 -11.97 -9.68 27.66
N ALA A 414 -10.82 -10.25 27.28
CA ALA A 414 -10.37 -11.54 27.80
C ALA A 414 -10.20 -11.51 29.32
N HIS A 415 -9.60 -10.44 29.87
CA HIS A 415 -9.43 -10.26 31.30
C HIS A 415 -10.77 -10.22 32.05
N ARG A 416 -11.73 -9.41 31.59
CA ARG A 416 -13.07 -9.32 32.19
C ARG A 416 -13.76 -10.68 32.25
N GLU A 417 -13.68 -11.47 31.18
CA GLU A 417 -14.29 -12.80 31.12
C GLU A 417 -13.60 -13.80 32.06
N VAL A 418 -12.27 -13.80 32.12
CA VAL A 418 -11.52 -14.68 33.03
C VAL A 418 -11.85 -14.35 34.49
N VAL A 419 -11.94 -13.08 34.85
CA VAL A 419 -12.32 -12.64 36.21
C VAL A 419 -13.77 -13.04 36.54
N ALA A 420 -14.71 -12.81 35.61
CA ALA A 420 -16.12 -13.19 35.81
C ALA A 420 -16.28 -14.71 36.02
N SER A 421 -15.57 -15.53 35.24
CA SER A 421 -15.60 -16.99 35.37
C SER A 421 -15.02 -17.46 36.71
N LYS A 422 -13.96 -16.80 37.23
CA LYS A 422 -13.43 -17.08 38.58
C LYS A 422 -14.45 -16.76 39.67
N LYS A 423 -15.19 -15.65 39.56
CA LYS A 423 -16.24 -15.28 40.53
C LYS A 423 -17.40 -16.29 40.53
N LYS A 424 -17.86 -16.73 39.36
CA LYS A 424 -18.91 -17.77 39.25
C LYS A 424 -18.47 -19.10 39.86
N ALA A 425 -17.23 -19.53 39.61
CA ALA A 425 -16.68 -20.75 40.20
C ALA A 425 -16.48 -20.65 41.73
N GLY A 426 -16.14 -19.46 42.24
CA GLY A 426 -15.99 -19.21 43.67
C GLY A 426 -17.30 -19.02 44.44
N GLY A 427 -18.37 -18.59 43.78
CA GLY A 427 -19.70 -18.38 44.38
C GLY A 427 -20.58 -19.62 44.52
N SER A 428 -20.13 -20.79 44.05
CA SER A 428 -20.86 -22.07 44.13
C SER A 428 -20.54 -22.88 45.41
N LYS A 429 -19.92 -22.26 46.41
CA LYS A 429 -19.68 -22.83 47.74
C LYS A 429 -20.34 -21.97 48.83
N LEU A 430 -21.66 -21.97 48.87
CA LEU A 430 -22.45 -21.62 50.07
C LEU A 430 -23.64 -22.57 50.16
#